data_AF-A0A2P6QKK0-F1
#
_entry.id   AF-A0A2P6QKK0-F1
#
_cell.length_a   1.000
_cell.length_b   1.000
_cell.length_c   1.000
_cell.angle_alpha   90.00
_cell.angle_beta   90.00
_cell.angle_gamma   90.00
#
_symmetry.space_group_name_H-M   'P 1'
#
loop_
_entity.id
_entity.type
_entity.pdbx_description
1 polymer ?
#
loop_
_entity_poly.entity_id
_entity_poly.type
_entity_poly.pdbx_seq_one_letter_code
_entity_poly.pdbx_strand_id
1 'polypeptide(L)'
;MLHRSLSWAKTISNLVNQGQNCQAVALFRRVLENGFEVTGFLLSATLRACGRVAAIKEGKQLHGMAIKHGFNRETILMTSLLDLYCKCNEIKDARDMFDEMPKRDVIATNCMISGLCWSHLTMEAIELFNNMLERDVGSWNSLISGLGHNSEGRTGLAFFEKMRLEGADVDVMTVVSVLSICSDLAALRNGRQVHCLVMKYGFELYLSVGNAVIDMYAKCGCMEDAFVCFRNMPLKNVVSWTALIVGFGKQGLGIEALKAFDAMEIEGVRPNRITFLGALYACSHAGLVQEAWRIFNMMVNKYSITPMMAHYTCMVDLLARSGCFNEAYSFIERMPIKPDPKLLTAFLSSCCSHKNLELGKTVGQKLLESQPEEAGAYMLLSNFYGLVGDLQGVAKVRRLMLDRGIRKEKASTWIEINKTVHSFQSGDRSHPLSKDIYNYLQHLFRKLKINGYVPNTSMVMQNVDEQTKEEIVLSHSEKLAIGLGLISTPPGTRIVIVKNLRVCADCHVVTGLISKTEGREIVARDSSRFHHFKDGLCSCGNHW
;
A
#
# COMPACT_ATOMS: atom_id res chain seq x y z
N MET A 1 43.66 -28.64 2.84
CA MET A 1 42.19 -28.75 2.84
C MET A 1 41.50 -27.40 3.11
N LEU A 2 41.99 -26.59 4.07
CA LEU A 2 41.56 -25.19 4.32
C LEU A 2 41.43 -24.28 3.08
N HIS A 3 42.37 -24.32 2.14
CA HIS A 3 42.29 -23.47 0.93
C HIS A 3 41.09 -23.84 0.03
N ARG A 4 40.65 -25.12 0.05
CA ARG A 4 39.48 -25.58 -0.71
C ARG A 4 38.16 -25.23 0.02
N SER A 5 38.12 -25.25 1.34
CA SER A 5 36.92 -24.83 2.10
C SER A 5 36.66 -23.32 1.99
N LEU A 6 37.71 -22.49 2.00
CA LEU A 6 37.62 -21.05 1.71
C LEU A 6 37.11 -20.77 0.28
N SER A 7 37.56 -21.58 -0.70
CA SER A 7 37.05 -21.50 -2.07
C SER A 7 35.55 -21.77 -2.14
N TRP A 8 35.05 -22.78 -1.41
CA TRP A 8 33.62 -23.09 -1.36
C TRP A 8 32.78 -22.00 -0.71
N ALA A 9 33.27 -21.40 0.39
CA ALA A 9 32.59 -20.27 1.05
C ALA A 9 32.44 -19.07 0.10
N LYS A 10 33.44 -18.81 -0.74
CA LYS A 10 33.38 -17.78 -1.79
C LYS A 10 32.36 -18.12 -2.88
N THR A 11 32.32 -19.37 -3.34
CA THR A 11 31.33 -19.83 -4.33
C THR A 11 29.91 -19.71 -3.79
N ILE A 12 29.65 -20.16 -2.57
CA ILE A 12 28.34 -20.02 -1.92
C ILE A 12 27.98 -18.54 -1.77
N SER A 13 28.92 -17.69 -1.33
CA SER A 13 28.67 -16.25 -1.22
C SER A 13 28.33 -15.62 -2.57
N ASN A 14 28.98 -16.04 -3.66
CA ASN A 14 28.66 -15.58 -5.01
C ASN A 14 27.25 -16.01 -5.45
N LEU A 15 26.86 -17.26 -5.20
CA LEU A 15 25.50 -17.74 -5.49
C LEU A 15 24.46 -16.95 -4.71
N VAL A 16 24.72 -16.70 -3.42
CA VAL A 16 23.86 -15.86 -2.57
C VAL A 16 23.76 -14.44 -3.14
N ASN A 17 24.88 -13.83 -3.53
CA ASN A 17 24.88 -12.48 -4.13
C ASN A 17 24.11 -12.41 -5.46
N GLN A 18 24.07 -13.51 -6.22
CA GLN A 18 23.26 -13.65 -7.44
C GLN A 18 21.79 -14.03 -7.17
N GLY A 19 21.38 -14.15 -5.90
CA GLY A 19 20.02 -14.53 -5.51
C GLY A 19 19.71 -16.02 -5.67
N GLN A 20 20.69 -16.86 -6.02
CA GLN A 20 20.55 -18.30 -6.22
C GLN A 20 20.63 -19.06 -4.88
N ASN A 21 19.79 -18.64 -3.91
CA ASN A 21 19.87 -19.10 -2.52
C ASN A 21 19.57 -20.61 -2.36
N CYS A 22 18.63 -21.18 -3.11
CA CYS A 22 18.35 -22.63 -3.07
C CYS A 22 19.55 -23.45 -3.56
N GLN A 23 20.25 -22.98 -4.60
CA GLN A 23 21.44 -23.64 -5.12
C GLN A 23 22.61 -23.51 -4.13
N ALA A 24 22.73 -22.37 -3.45
CA ALA A 24 23.73 -22.16 -2.41
C ALA A 24 23.54 -23.18 -1.24
N VAL A 25 22.30 -23.38 -0.78
CA VAL A 25 21.99 -24.38 0.26
C VAL A 25 22.25 -25.82 -0.22
N ALA A 26 21.88 -26.14 -1.47
CA ALA A 26 22.15 -27.47 -2.05
C ALA A 26 23.67 -27.74 -2.20
N LEU A 27 24.44 -26.74 -2.62
CA LEU A 27 25.89 -26.84 -2.73
C LEU A 27 26.55 -27.11 -1.38
N PHE A 28 26.07 -26.46 -0.31
CA PHE A 28 26.56 -26.71 1.04
C PHE A 28 26.35 -28.17 1.47
N ARG A 29 25.17 -28.77 1.21
CA ARG A 29 24.93 -30.20 1.52
C ARG A 29 25.94 -31.10 0.81
N ARG A 30 26.23 -30.83 -0.46
CA ARG A 30 27.24 -31.57 -1.22
C ARG A 30 28.65 -31.40 -0.64
N VAL A 31 29.00 -30.20 -0.15
CA VAL A 31 30.29 -29.98 0.52
C VAL A 31 30.41 -30.82 1.81
N LEU A 32 29.33 -30.97 2.58
CA LEU A 32 29.30 -31.85 3.75
C LEU A 32 29.42 -33.33 3.39
N GLU A 33 28.69 -33.79 2.37
CA GLU A 33 28.74 -35.19 1.91
C GLU A 33 30.13 -35.62 1.44
N ASN A 34 30.92 -34.67 0.91
CA ASN A 34 32.30 -34.93 0.49
C ASN A 34 33.33 -34.82 1.63
N GLY A 35 32.89 -34.68 2.89
CA GLY A 35 33.76 -34.71 4.07
C GLY A 35 34.69 -33.52 4.22
N PHE A 36 34.37 -32.37 3.59
CA PHE A 36 35.18 -31.17 3.73
C PHE A 36 35.03 -30.53 5.12
N GLU A 37 36.11 -29.89 5.58
CA GLU A 37 36.17 -29.19 6.86
C GLU A 37 35.19 -28.00 6.90
N VAL A 38 34.37 -27.97 7.96
CA VAL A 38 33.41 -26.90 8.22
C VAL A 38 34.13 -25.71 8.85
N THR A 39 34.00 -24.54 8.24
CA THR A 39 34.59 -23.28 8.74
C THR A 39 33.49 -22.27 9.07
N GLY A 40 33.74 -21.34 9.99
CA GLY A 40 32.80 -20.26 10.33
C GLY A 40 32.34 -19.44 9.12
N PHE A 41 33.24 -19.16 8.16
CA PHE A 41 32.89 -18.46 6.91
C PHE A 41 31.93 -19.25 6.02
N LEU A 42 32.11 -20.56 5.92
CA LEU A 42 31.23 -21.44 5.16
C LEU A 42 29.84 -21.49 5.79
N LEU A 43 29.78 -21.59 7.12
CA LEU A 43 28.51 -21.57 7.88
C LEU A 43 27.81 -20.21 7.73
N SER A 44 28.50 -19.09 7.92
CA SER A 44 27.93 -17.74 7.77
C SER A 44 27.38 -17.50 6.36
N ALA A 45 28.11 -17.88 5.31
CA ALA A 45 27.63 -17.76 3.93
C ALA A 45 26.35 -18.58 3.69
N THR A 46 26.28 -19.79 4.23
CA THR A 46 25.13 -20.69 4.09
C THR A 46 23.94 -20.23 4.92
N LEU A 47 24.15 -19.76 6.14
CA LEU A 47 23.11 -19.20 7.01
C LEU A 47 22.41 -18.00 6.36
N ARG A 48 23.18 -17.10 5.72
CA ARG A 48 22.60 -15.99 4.93
C ARG A 48 21.73 -16.49 3.78
N ALA A 49 22.12 -17.58 3.13
CA ALA A 49 21.30 -18.22 2.10
C ALA A 49 19.99 -18.76 2.69
N CYS A 50 20.08 -19.51 3.80
CA CYS A 50 18.93 -20.08 4.50
C CYS A 50 17.95 -19.00 4.97
N GLY A 51 18.44 -17.89 5.54
CA GLY A 51 17.59 -16.77 5.96
C GLY A 51 16.81 -16.15 4.80
N ARG A 52 17.41 -16.05 3.61
CA ARG A 52 16.73 -15.51 2.42
C ARG A 52 15.64 -16.41 1.85
N VAL A 53 15.66 -17.71 2.15
CA VAL A 53 14.64 -18.68 1.72
C VAL A 53 13.77 -19.18 2.87
N ALA A 54 13.90 -18.57 4.06
CA ALA A 54 13.23 -18.99 5.29
C ALA A 54 13.38 -20.49 5.61
N ALA A 55 14.56 -21.06 5.31
CA ALA A 55 14.86 -22.48 5.54
C ALA A 55 15.27 -22.74 7.00
N ILE A 56 14.30 -22.67 7.92
CA ILE A 56 14.56 -22.76 9.36
C ILE A 56 15.10 -24.13 9.79
N LYS A 57 14.69 -25.23 9.14
CA LYS A 57 15.13 -26.58 9.50
C LYS A 57 16.63 -26.74 9.24
N GLU A 58 17.07 -26.38 8.04
CA GLU A 58 18.47 -26.33 7.65
C GLU A 58 19.24 -25.31 8.51
N GLY A 59 18.63 -24.17 8.81
CA GLY A 59 19.18 -23.17 9.72
C GLY A 59 19.50 -23.71 11.12
N LYS A 60 18.56 -24.45 11.74
CA LYS A 60 18.74 -25.09 13.06
C LYS A 60 19.82 -26.18 13.01
N GLN A 61 19.96 -26.92 11.90
CA GLN A 61 21.06 -27.87 11.71
C GLN A 61 22.43 -27.17 11.66
N LEU A 62 22.53 -26.06 10.91
CA LEU A 62 23.74 -25.24 10.83
C LEU A 62 24.11 -24.64 12.20
N HIS A 63 23.11 -24.21 12.98
CA HIS A 63 23.34 -23.76 14.34
C HIS A 63 23.90 -24.88 15.23
N GLY A 64 23.34 -26.09 15.17
CA GLY A 64 23.88 -27.25 15.88
C GLY A 64 25.33 -27.58 15.48
N MET A 65 25.68 -27.45 14.19
CA MET A 65 27.05 -27.59 13.70
C MET A 65 27.98 -26.50 14.23
N ALA A 66 27.51 -25.25 14.29
CA ALA A 66 28.27 -24.14 14.87
C ALA A 66 28.65 -24.43 16.33
N ILE A 67 27.73 -24.95 17.13
CA ILE A 67 27.98 -25.34 18.53
C ILE A 67 28.96 -26.52 18.59
N LYS A 68 28.74 -27.58 17.80
CA LYS A 68 29.59 -28.79 17.79
C LYS A 68 31.05 -28.49 17.44
N HIS A 69 31.29 -27.54 16.54
CA HIS A 69 32.64 -27.15 16.10
C HIS A 69 33.22 -25.97 16.89
N GLY A 70 32.54 -25.48 17.94
CA GLY A 70 33.04 -24.43 18.83
C GLY A 70 32.97 -23.00 18.27
N PHE A 71 32.21 -22.77 17.21
CA PHE A 71 32.04 -21.46 16.60
C PHE A 71 30.94 -20.61 17.26
N ASN A 72 30.26 -21.12 18.29
CA ASN A 72 29.16 -20.45 18.99
C ASN A 72 29.56 -19.20 19.80
N ARG A 73 30.85 -18.85 19.85
CA ARG A 73 31.34 -17.61 20.46
C ARG A 73 31.84 -16.59 19.44
N GLU A 74 31.84 -16.92 18.14
CA GLU A 74 32.26 -16.00 17.08
C GLU A 74 31.15 -15.00 16.75
N THR A 75 31.40 -13.70 16.95
CA THR A 75 30.41 -12.63 16.74
C THR A 75 29.82 -12.65 15.33
N ILE A 76 30.62 -12.83 14.29
CA ILE A 76 30.16 -12.86 12.89
C ILE A 76 29.15 -14.00 12.66
N LEU A 77 29.41 -15.17 13.25
CA LEU A 77 28.55 -16.33 13.09
C LEU A 77 27.26 -16.16 13.89
N MET A 78 27.35 -15.67 15.14
CA MET A 78 26.18 -15.33 15.95
C MET A 78 25.30 -14.28 15.27
N THR A 79 25.87 -13.22 14.69
CA THR A 79 25.12 -12.22 13.91
C THR A 79 24.46 -12.85 12.67
N SER A 80 25.11 -13.82 12.01
CA SER A 80 24.52 -14.54 10.87
C SER A 80 23.38 -15.48 11.28
N LEU A 81 23.48 -16.09 12.46
CA LEU A 81 22.43 -16.91 13.06
C LEU A 81 21.25 -16.05 13.50
N LEU A 82 21.52 -14.90 14.12
CA LEU A 82 20.52 -13.92 14.50
C LEU A 82 19.71 -13.46 13.28
N ASP A 83 20.37 -13.07 12.20
CA ASP A 83 19.72 -12.69 10.93
C ASP A 83 18.84 -13.81 10.35
N LEU A 84 19.30 -15.06 10.42
CA LEU A 84 18.52 -16.23 10.03
C LEU A 84 17.24 -16.35 10.88
N TYR A 85 17.36 -16.32 12.21
CA TYR A 85 16.22 -16.49 13.11
C TYR A 85 15.20 -15.35 12.96
N CYS A 86 15.67 -14.10 12.86
CA CYS A 86 14.81 -12.96 12.58
C CYS A 86 14.05 -13.12 11.25
N LYS A 87 14.72 -13.51 10.16
CA LYS A 87 14.08 -13.72 8.85
C LYS A 87 13.15 -14.92 8.80
N CYS A 88 13.35 -15.91 9.66
CA CYS A 88 12.44 -17.05 9.80
C CYS A 88 11.27 -16.78 10.76
N ASN A 89 11.13 -15.56 11.28
CA ASN A 89 10.12 -15.16 12.25
C ASN A 89 10.19 -15.94 13.59
N GLU A 90 11.38 -16.40 13.97
CA GLU A 90 11.66 -17.09 15.23
C GLU A 90 12.28 -16.10 16.23
N ILE A 91 11.52 -15.05 16.60
CA ILE A 91 12.04 -13.93 17.38
C ILE A 91 12.45 -14.32 18.80
N LYS A 92 11.82 -15.33 19.41
CA LYS A 92 12.20 -15.82 20.73
C LYS A 92 13.62 -16.42 20.69
N ASP A 93 13.85 -17.36 19.77
CA ASP A 93 15.17 -17.96 19.54
C ASP A 93 16.22 -16.87 19.20
N ALA A 94 15.84 -15.87 18.39
CA ALA A 94 16.71 -14.74 18.06
C ALA A 94 17.07 -13.90 19.30
N ARG A 95 16.11 -13.64 20.18
CA ARG A 95 16.32 -12.82 21.37
C ARG A 95 17.18 -13.53 22.40
N ASP A 96 16.89 -14.80 22.68
CA ASP A 96 17.68 -15.61 23.60
C ASP A 96 19.14 -15.65 23.14
N MET A 97 19.35 -15.85 21.83
CA MET A 97 20.69 -15.78 21.23
C MET A 97 21.34 -14.40 21.38
N PHE A 98 20.61 -13.33 21.08
CA PHE A 98 21.11 -11.95 21.21
C PHE A 98 21.53 -11.64 22.65
N ASP A 99 20.76 -12.15 23.62
CA ASP A 99 21.03 -11.96 25.03
C ASP A 99 22.28 -12.74 25.49
N GLU A 100 22.52 -13.93 24.94
CA GLU A 100 23.70 -14.77 25.20
C GLU A 100 24.98 -14.31 24.49
N MET A 101 24.91 -13.36 23.53
CA MET A 101 26.09 -12.90 22.80
C MET A 101 27.13 -12.27 23.75
N PRO A 102 28.40 -12.76 23.78
CA PRO A 102 29.45 -12.23 24.64
C PRO A 102 29.79 -10.76 24.37
N LYS A 103 29.61 -10.31 23.12
CA LYS A 103 29.75 -8.93 22.70
C LYS A 103 28.68 -8.60 21.67
N ARG A 104 27.81 -7.67 22.03
CA ARG A 104 26.78 -7.11 21.14
C ARG A 104 27.39 -5.90 20.46
N ASP A 105 27.78 -6.07 19.20
CA ASP A 105 28.20 -4.94 18.39
C ASP A 105 27.00 -4.23 17.77
N VAL A 106 27.27 -3.08 17.15
CA VAL A 106 26.24 -2.26 16.49
C VAL A 106 25.52 -3.08 15.41
N ILE A 107 26.22 -3.96 14.69
CA ILE A 107 25.67 -4.78 13.61
C ILE A 107 24.65 -5.80 14.15
N ALA A 108 24.99 -6.53 15.22
CA ALA A 108 24.08 -7.48 15.86
C ALA A 108 22.83 -6.77 16.39
N THR A 109 23.01 -5.58 16.98
CA THR A 109 21.89 -4.78 17.51
C THR A 109 20.98 -4.27 16.38
N ASN A 110 21.55 -3.79 15.27
CA ASN A 110 20.79 -3.36 14.07
C ASN A 110 20.00 -4.52 13.45
N CYS A 111 20.58 -5.73 13.45
CA CYS A 111 19.89 -6.95 13.03
C CYS A 111 18.69 -7.26 13.92
N MET A 112 18.86 -7.18 15.25
CA MET A 112 17.78 -7.40 16.20
C MET A 112 16.67 -6.34 16.07
N ILE A 113 17.01 -5.06 15.93
CA ILE A 113 16.05 -3.97 15.67
C ILE A 113 15.23 -4.28 14.42
N SER A 114 15.89 -4.66 13.33
CA SER A 114 15.23 -5.01 12.08
C SER A 114 14.28 -6.20 12.28
N GLY A 115 14.73 -7.27 12.95
CA GLY A 115 13.91 -8.44 13.26
C GLY A 115 12.67 -8.11 14.11
N LEU A 116 12.85 -7.31 15.17
CA LEU A 116 11.74 -6.85 16.02
C LEU A 116 10.71 -6.05 15.22
N CYS A 117 11.16 -5.16 14.32
CA CYS A 117 10.25 -4.45 13.43
C CYS A 117 9.50 -5.42 12.49
N TRP A 118 10.17 -6.42 11.91
CA TRP A 118 9.52 -7.38 11.00
C TRP A 118 8.44 -8.22 11.69
N SER A 119 8.54 -8.41 13.00
CA SER A 119 7.55 -9.11 13.81
C SER A 119 6.57 -8.18 14.53
N HIS A 120 6.46 -6.92 14.08
CA HIS A 120 5.56 -5.90 14.64
C HIS A 120 5.77 -5.57 16.14
N LEU A 121 6.97 -5.81 16.68
CA LEU A 121 7.37 -5.47 18.06
C LEU A 121 8.15 -4.14 18.08
N THR A 122 7.53 -3.06 17.58
CA THR A 122 8.20 -1.77 17.36
C THR A 122 8.64 -1.06 18.63
N MET A 123 7.85 -1.16 19.70
CA MET A 123 8.21 -0.56 21.00
C MET A 123 9.52 -1.11 21.55
N GLU A 124 9.71 -2.43 21.45
CA GLU A 124 10.95 -3.09 21.88
C GLU A 124 12.14 -2.71 20.98
N ALA A 125 11.90 -2.56 19.67
CA ALA A 125 12.92 -2.08 18.74
C ALA A 125 13.38 -0.65 19.07
N ILE A 126 12.43 0.24 19.42
CA ILE A 126 12.71 1.62 19.84
C ILE A 126 13.47 1.65 21.17
N GLU A 127 13.08 0.82 22.13
CA GLU A 127 13.77 0.71 23.42
C GLU A 127 15.21 0.24 23.22
N LEU A 128 15.41 -0.83 22.44
CA LEU A 128 16.74 -1.35 22.12
C LEU A 128 17.60 -0.29 21.44
N PHE A 129 17.05 0.45 20.47
CA PHE A 129 17.73 1.54 19.78
C PHE A 129 18.14 2.69 20.71
N ASN A 130 17.25 3.11 21.62
CA ASN A 130 17.53 4.18 22.57
C ASN A 130 18.60 3.76 23.60
N ASN A 131 18.69 2.47 23.92
CA ASN A 131 19.70 1.91 24.83
C ASN A 131 21.07 1.70 24.17
N MET A 132 21.22 1.94 22.87
CA MET A 132 22.52 1.86 22.18
C MET A 132 23.45 3.00 22.63
N LEU A 133 24.65 2.63 23.10
CA LEU A 133 25.72 3.58 23.45
C LEU A 133 26.31 4.26 22.20
N GLU A 134 26.50 3.48 21.14
CA GLU A 134 26.98 3.95 19.85
C GLU A 134 25.96 3.58 18.76
N ARG A 135 25.66 4.53 17.88
CA ARG A 135 24.74 4.35 16.76
C ARG A 135 25.44 4.76 15.47
N ASP A 136 25.36 3.90 14.46
CA ASP A 136 25.80 4.23 13.11
C ASP A 136 24.61 4.57 12.21
N VAL A 137 24.89 4.98 10.96
CA VAL A 137 23.83 5.24 9.95
C VAL A 137 22.96 3.99 9.73
N GLY A 138 23.55 2.81 9.84
CA GLY A 138 22.84 1.52 9.79
C GLY A 138 21.79 1.38 10.88
N SER A 139 22.09 1.80 12.12
CA SER A 139 21.16 1.76 13.25
C SER A 139 19.90 2.58 12.99
N TRP A 140 20.09 3.81 12.49
CA TRP A 140 18.97 4.68 12.13
C TRP A 140 18.16 4.10 10.98
N ASN A 141 18.83 3.60 9.93
CA ASN A 141 18.17 3.02 8.76
C ASN A 141 17.35 1.78 9.11
N SER A 142 17.87 0.89 9.97
CA SER A 142 17.13 -0.27 10.47
C SER A 142 15.83 0.12 11.17
N LEU A 143 15.87 1.11 12.07
CA LEU A 143 14.69 1.55 12.78
C LEU A 143 13.70 2.31 11.89
N ILE A 144 14.18 3.31 11.12
CA ILE A 144 13.32 4.14 10.26
C ILE A 144 12.63 3.29 9.20
N SER A 145 13.36 2.41 8.53
CA SER A 145 12.76 1.51 7.53
C SER A 145 11.74 0.56 8.18
N GLY A 146 12.07 -0.03 9.33
CA GLY A 146 11.16 -0.91 10.07
C GLY A 146 9.86 -0.23 10.50
N LEU A 147 9.94 1.00 11.01
CA LEU A 147 8.76 1.80 11.36
C LEU A 147 7.90 2.13 10.13
N GLY A 148 8.53 2.41 8.98
CA GLY A 148 7.82 2.60 7.72
C GLY A 148 7.01 1.38 7.30
N HIS A 149 7.60 0.18 7.37
CA HIS A 149 6.91 -1.08 7.02
C HIS A 149 5.72 -1.38 7.95
N ASN A 150 5.80 -0.98 9.22
CA ASN A 150 4.74 -1.20 10.20
C ASN A 150 3.64 -0.15 10.20
N SER A 151 3.55 0.68 9.15
CA SER A 151 2.58 1.79 9.05
C SER A 151 2.72 2.83 10.17
N GLU A 152 3.87 2.88 10.85
CA GLU A 152 4.21 3.85 11.90
C GLU A 152 5.04 5.01 11.33
N GLY A 153 4.69 5.45 10.12
CA GLY A 153 5.48 6.41 9.35
C GLY A 153 5.75 7.74 10.08
N ARG A 154 4.82 8.22 10.93
CA ARG A 154 5.03 9.46 11.70
C ARG A 154 6.18 9.33 12.70
N THR A 155 6.21 8.21 13.41
CA THR A 155 7.32 7.87 14.32
C THR A 155 8.62 7.76 13.51
N GLY A 156 8.58 7.12 12.34
CA GLY A 156 9.72 7.07 11.42
C GLY A 156 10.25 8.45 11.01
N LEU A 157 9.36 9.40 10.68
CA LEU A 157 9.75 10.79 10.37
C LEU A 157 10.34 11.51 11.59
N ALA A 158 9.82 11.27 12.80
CA ALA A 158 10.37 11.83 14.03
C ALA A 158 11.78 11.30 14.33
N PHE A 159 12.04 10.01 14.08
CA PHE A 159 13.39 9.44 14.19
C PHE A 159 14.33 9.97 13.11
N PHE A 160 13.85 10.24 11.90
CA PHE A 160 14.65 10.91 10.88
C PHE A 160 15.00 12.36 11.26
N GLU A 161 14.08 13.09 11.89
CA GLU A 161 14.37 14.42 12.44
C GLU A 161 15.41 14.33 13.56
N LYS A 162 15.25 13.37 14.49
CA LYS A 162 16.21 13.10 15.57
C LYS A 162 17.60 12.76 15.03
N MET A 163 17.70 11.88 14.03
CA MET A 163 18.95 11.51 13.34
C MET A 163 19.69 12.76 12.85
N ARG A 164 18.97 13.69 12.22
CA ARG A 164 19.55 14.93 11.67
C ARG A 164 19.94 15.93 12.76
N LEU A 165 19.18 16.02 13.84
CA LEU A 165 19.50 16.88 15.00
C LEU A 165 20.73 16.38 15.75
N GLU A 166 20.93 15.07 15.82
CA GLU A 166 22.13 14.44 16.39
C GLU A 166 23.34 14.48 15.43
N GLY A 167 23.19 15.07 14.23
CA GLY A 167 24.28 15.25 13.28
C GLY A 167 24.73 13.98 12.56
N ALA A 168 23.92 12.91 12.56
CA ALA A 168 24.24 11.68 11.84
C ALA A 168 24.12 11.88 10.32
N ASP A 169 25.03 11.25 9.57
CA ASP A 169 25.07 11.33 8.11
C ASP A 169 23.86 10.66 7.46
N VAL A 170 23.35 11.27 6.39
CA VAL A 170 22.23 10.75 5.60
C VAL A 170 22.79 10.01 4.38
N ASP A 171 22.40 8.75 4.18
CA ASP A 171 22.79 7.97 3.01
C ASP A 171 21.61 7.67 2.06
N VAL A 172 21.90 6.96 0.98
CA VAL A 172 20.91 6.53 -0.03
C VAL A 172 19.78 5.70 0.60
N MET A 173 20.09 4.83 1.58
CA MET A 173 19.09 4.00 2.24
C MET A 173 18.19 4.82 3.16
N THR A 174 18.74 5.85 3.82
CA THR A 174 17.98 6.81 4.63
C THR A 174 16.95 7.51 3.76
N VAL A 175 17.37 8.14 2.65
CA VAL A 175 16.45 8.92 1.81
C VAL A 175 15.39 8.06 1.15
N VAL A 176 15.73 6.84 0.67
CA VAL A 176 14.74 5.92 0.11
C VAL A 176 13.69 5.52 1.15
N SER A 177 14.12 5.18 2.37
CA SER A 177 13.20 4.80 3.45
C SER A 177 12.26 5.94 3.84
N VAL A 178 12.81 7.15 3.99
CA VAL A 178 12.03 8.34 4.37
C VAL A 178 11.11 8.79 3.23
N LEU A 179 11.54 8.70 1.96
CA LEU A 179 10.67 8.98 0.81
C LEU A 179 9.51 7.98 0.72
N SER A 180 9.76 6.69 0.99
CA SER A 180 8.70 5.67 1.07
C SER A 180 7.69 6.02 2.16
N ILE A 181 8.15 6.41 3.36
CA ILE A 181 7.27 6.87 4.44
C ILE A 181 6.45 8.09 4.01
N CYS A 182 7.08 9.09 3.38
CA CYS A 182 6.39 10.27 2.87
C CYS A 182 5.32 9.88 1.82
N SER A 183 5.65 8.94 0.93
CA SER A 183 4.77 8.41 -0.10
C SER A 183 3.53 7.77 0.51
N ASP A 184 3.70 6.91 1.51
CA ASP A 184 2.60 6.17 2.13
C ASP A 184 1.69 7.08 2.95
N LEU A 185 2.28 8.03 3.68
CA LEU A 185 1.55 9.07 4.44
C LEU A 185 0.95 10.18 3.57
N ALA A 186 1.28 10.24 2.27
CA ALA A 186 1.01 11.40 1.41
C ALA A 186 1.56 12.73 1.99
N ALA A 187 2.71 12.67 2.68
CA ALA A 187 3.35 13.81 3.35
C ALA A 187 4.21 14.64 2.38
N LEU A 188 3.56 15.32 1.43
CA LEU A 188 4.22 16.07 0.34
C LEU A 188 5.28 17.06 0.82
N ARG A 189 5.02 17.76 1.94
CA ARG A 189 5.96 18.75 2.48
C ARG A 189 7.27 18.11 2.93
N ASN A 190 7.19 17.01 3.68
CA ASN A 190 8.36 16.24 4.09
C ASN A 190 9.07 15.64 2.88
N GLY A 191 8.30 15.09 1.93
CA GLY A 191 8.83 14.54 0.67
C GLY A 191 9.64 15.56 -0.13
N ARG A 192 9.16 16.81 -0.26
CA ARG A 192 9.88 17.91 -0.92
C ARG A 192 11.16 18.28 -0.18
N GLN A 193 11.14 18.33 1.15
CA GLN A 193 12.36 18.60 1.94
C GLN A 193 13.41 17.50 1.72
N VAL A 194 13.00 16.24 1.71
CA VAL A 194 13.91 15.10 1.47
C VAL A 194 14.41 15.11 0.03
N HIS A 195 13.58 15.46 -0.95
CA HIS A 195 14.02 15.62 -2.33
C HIS A 195 15.07 16.75 -2.49
N CYS A 196 14.95 17.85 -1.75
CA CYS A 196 16.02 18.85 -1.69
C CYS A 196 17.32 18.28 -1.10
N LEU A 197 17.24 17.40 -0.09
CA LEU A 197 18.42 16.71 0.42
C LEU A 197 19.04 15.78 -0.63
N VAL A 198 18.20 15.04 -1.37
CA VAL A 198 18.64 14.20 -2.49
C VAL A 198 19.50 15.01 -3.46
N MET A 199 19.00 16.16 -3.92
CA MET A 199 19.75 17.05 -4.82
C MET A 199 21.01 17.63 -4.18
N LYS A 200 20.94 18.01 -2.90
CA LYS A 200 22.08 18.59 -2.17
C LYS A 200 23.26 17.62 -2.06
N TYR A 201 22.98 16.33 -1.88
CA TYR A 201 24.00 15.28 -1.70
C TYR A 201 24.35 14.54 -3.00
N GLY A 202 23.76 14.91 -4.15
CA GLY A 202 24.01 14.23 -5.42
C GLY A 202 23.38 12.83 -5.51
N PHE A 203 22.35 12.55 -4.70
CA PHE A 203 21.72 11.24 -4.65
C PHE A 203 20.74 10.99 -5.82
N GLU A 204 20.40 12.00 -6.60
CA GLU A 204 19.54 11.90 -7.78
C GLU A 204 20.09 10.98 -8.88
N LEU A 205 21.41 10.75 -8.88
CA LEU A 205 22.07 9.84 -9.80
C LEU A 205 21.79 8.36 -9.49
N TYR A 206 21.36 8.05 -8.27
CA TYR A 206 21.04 6.68 -7.87
C TYR A 206 19.63 6.29 -8.32
N LEU A 207 19.55 5.23 -9.13
CA LEU A 207 18.29 4.72 -9.69
C LEU A 207 17.22 4.41 -8.65
N SER A 208 17.63 3.86 -7.48
CA SER A 208 16.72 3.58 -6.36
C SER A 208 16.09 4.85 -5.78
N VAL A 209 16.88 5.93 -5.68
CA VAL A 209 16.42 7.22 -5.16
C VAL A 209 15.47 7.88 -6.15
N GLY A 210 15.83 7.92 -7.45
CA GLY A 210 14.94 8.44 -8.49
C GLY A 210 13.57 7.74 -8.50
N ASN A 211 13.56 6.41 -8.38
CA ASN A 211 12.32 5.63 -8.26
C ASN A 211 11.49 6.00 -7.02
N ALA A 212 12.15 6.17 -5.86
CA ALA A 212 11.48 6.57 -4.62
C ALA A 212 10.90 8.00 -4.70
N VAL A 213 11.60 8.93 -5.37
CA VAL A 213 11.11 10.30 -5.60
C VAL A 213 9.88 10.30 -6.49
N ILE A 214 9.88 9.54 -7.59
CA ILE A 214 8.71 9.40 -8.48
C ILE A 214 7.51 8.85 -7.70
N ASP A 215 7.70 7.73 -6.97
CA ASP A 215 6.62 7.11 -6.19
C ASP A 215 6.07 8.09 -5.14
N MET A 216 6.95 8.82 -4.44
CA MET A 216 6.56 9.82 -3.46
C MET A 216 5.69 10.92 -4.06
N TYR A 217 6.12 11.56 -5.15
CA TYR A 217 5.32 12.62 -5.79
C TYR A 217 4.01 12.08 -6.36
N ALA A 218 4.04 10.90 -6.98
CA ALA A 218 2.85 10.25 -7.52
C ALA A 218 1.84 9.95 -6.42
N LYS A 219 2.24 9.30 -5.31
CA LYS A 219 1.34 9.03 -4.17
C LYS A 219 1.00 10.28 -3.34
N CYS A 220 1.71 11.38 -3.50
CA CYS A 220 1.35 12.67 -2.89
C CYS A 220 0.39 13.51 -3.76
N GLY A 221 -0.02 13.02 -4.93
CA GLY A 221 -0.96 13.77 -5.77
C GLY A 221 -0.32 14.86 -6.63
N CYS A 222 0.99 14.79 -6.90
CA CYS A 222 1.76 15.75 -7.71
C CYS A 222 2.38 15.03 -8.92
N MET A 223 1.55 14.66 -9.89
CA MET A 223 1.98 13.82 -11.00
C MET A 223 2.92 14.54 -11.97
N GLU A 224 2.76 15.86 -12.13
CA GLU A 224 3.64 16.70 -12.94
C GLU A 224 5.06 16.70 -12.39
N ASP A 225 5.21 16.89 -11.07
CA ASP A 225 6.50 16.85 -10.37
C ASP A 225 7.14 15.45 -10.54
N ALA A 226 6.34 14.38 -10.41
CA ALA A 226 6.80 13.00 -10.60
C ALA A 226 7.33 12.78 -12.04
N PHE A 227 6.61 13.30 -13.04
CA PHE A 227 7.00 13.19 -14.45
C PHE A 227 8.26 13.99 -14.78
N VAL A 228 8.43 15.19 -14.21
CA VAL A 228 9.67 15.97 -14.34
C VAL A 228 10.86 15.20 -13.77
N CYS A 229 10.72 14.63 -12.56
CA CYS A 229 11.76 13.81 -11.95
C CYS A 229 12.11 12.61 -12.84
N PHE A 230 11.09 11.88 -13.33
CA PHE A 230 11.28 10.75 -14.23
C PHE A 230 12.05 11.14 -15.49
N ARG A 231 11.67 12.22 -16.17
CA ARG A 231 12.35 12.67 -17.39
C ARG A 231 13.83 12.95 -17.14
N ASN A 232 14.14 13.59 -16.01
CA ASN A 232 15.50 13.99 -15.64
C ASN A 232 16.36 12.82 -15.13
N MET A 233 15.81 11.63 -14.92
CA MET A 233 16.61 10.46 -14.52
C MET A 233 17.57 10.04 -15.65
N PRO A 234 18.87 9.87 -15.35
CA PRO A 234 19.88 9.50 -16.36
C PRO A 234 19.66 8.07 -16.88
N LEU A 235 19.22 7.17 -16.00
CA LEU A 235 18.90 5.79 -16.32
C LEU A 235 17.50 5.49 -15.81
N LYS A 236 16.73 4.72 -16.59
CA LYS A 236 15.38 4.28 -16.26
C LYS A 236 15.33 2.77 -16.35
N ASN A 237 14.65 2.12 -15.41
CA ASN A 237 14.43 0.69 -15.47
C ASN A 237 12.94 0.36 -15.38
N VAL A 238 12.61 -0.93 -15.38
CA VAL A 238 11.24 -1.43 -15.23
C VAL A 238 10.52 -0.82 -14.02
N VAL A 239 11.24 -0.54 -12.92
CA VAL A 239 10.67 0.05 -11.70
C VAL A 239 10.31 1.53 -11.94
N SER A 240 11.18 2.31 -12.58
CA SER A 240 10.92 3.72 -12.91
C SER A 240 9.65 3.87 -13.78
N TRP A 241 9.56 3.06 -14.83
CA TRP A 241 8.40 3.06 -15.74
C TRP A 241 7.12 2.58 -15.06
N THR A 242 7.22 1.51 -14.26
CA THR A 242 6.07 0.98 -13.52
C THR A 242 5.54 2.01 -12.50
N ALA A 243 6.43 2.71 -11.78
CA ALA A 243 6.03 3.76 -10.85
C ALA A 243 5.28 4.90 -11.57
N LEU A 244 5.74 5.30 -12.76
CA LEU A 244 5.08 6.31 -13.57
C LEU A 244 3.69 5.87 -14.07
N ILE A 245 3.59 4.66 -14.62
CA ILE A 245 2.33 4.09 -15.15
C ILE A 245 1.29 3.92 -14.02
N VAL A 246 1.70 3.34 -12.89
CA VAL A 246 0.83 3.18 -11.70
C VAL A 246 0.44 4.55 -11.14
N GLY A 247 1.38 5.51 -11.13
CA GLY A 247 1.14 6.89 -10.73
C GLY A 247 0.02 7.52 -11.54
N PHE A 248 0.12 7.53 -12.87
CA PHE A 248 -0.93 8.03 -13.76
C PHE A 248 -2.27 7.31 -13.54
N GLY A 249 -2.25 5.98 -13.43
CA GLY A 249 -3.46 5.19 -13.16
C GLY A 249 -4.18 5.58 -11.87
N LYS A 250 -3.43 5.80 -10.77
CA LYS A 250 -4.00 6.22 -9.47
C LYS A 250 -4.60 7.62 -9.48
N GLN A 251 -4.17 8.49 -10.39
CA GLN A 251 -4.76 9.83 -10.57
C GLN A 251 -5.96 9.86 -11.52
N GLY A 252 -6.29 8.73 -12.17
CA GLY A 252 -7.32 8.68 -13.21
C GLY A 252 -6.82 9.10 -14.60
N LEU A 253 -5.51 9.31 -14.78
CA LEU A 253 -4.89 9.71 -16.06
C LEU A 253 -4.59 8.49 -16.94
N GLY A 254 -5.61 7.69 -17.25
CA GLY A 254 -5.44 6.39 -17.92
C GLY A 254 -4.78 6.46 -19.30
N ILE A 255 -5.07 7.50 -20.09
CA ILE A 255 -4.46 7.70 -21.40
C ILE A 255 -2.96 7.97 -21.27
N GLU A 256 -2.55 8.80 -20.31
CA GLU A 256 -1.13 9.10 -20.06
C GLU A 256 -0.38 7.88 -19.52
N ALA A 257 -1.05 7.04 -18.72
CA ALA A 257 -0.50 5.75 -18.29
C ALA A 257 -0.20 4.82 -19.47
N LEU A 258 -1.08 4.76 -20.47
CA LEU A 258 -0.88 3.95 -21.67
C LEU A 258 0.20 4.52 -22.59
N LYS A 259 0.26 5.84 -22.77
CA LYS A 259 1.38 6.48 -23.49
C LYS A 259 2.72 6.17 -22.83
N ALA A 260 2.79 6.19 -21.50
CA ALA A 260 4.00 5.80 -20.77
C ALA A 260 4.32 4.31 -20.95
N PHE A 261 3.31 3.43 -20.99
CA PHE A 261 3.49 2.01 -21.28
C PHE A 261 4.04 1.77 -22.70
N ASP A 262 3.46 2.42 -23.71
CA ASP A 262 3.90 2.26 -25.09
C ASP A 262 5.33 2.84 -25.28
N ALA A 263 5.65 3.97 -24.63
CA ALA A 263 7.01 4.53 -24.62
C ALA A 263 8.04 3.59 -23.97
N MET A 264 7.67 2.92 -22.87
CA MET A 264 8.50 1.89 -22.23
C MET A 264 8.83 0.74 -23.20
N GLU A 265 7.86 0.29 -24.01
CA GLU A 265 8.09 -0.73 -25.03
C GLU A 265 9.02 -0.23 -26.15
N ILE A 266 8.84 1.02 -26.60
CA ILE A 266 9.68 1.64 -27.64
C ILE A 266 11.14 1.75 -27.18
N GLU A 267 11.38 2.08 -25.90
CA GLU A 267 12.72 2.11 -25.30
C GLU A 267 13.30 0.70 -25.03
N GLY A 268 12.57 -0.37 -25.39
CA GLY A 268 13.04 -1.75 -25.23
C GLY A 268 13.04 -2.24 -23.78
N VAL A 269 12.41 -1.52 -22.85
CA VAL A 269 12.32 -1.94 -21.45
C VAL A 269 11.18 -2.94 -21.33
N ARG A 270 11.51 -4.21 -21.06
CA ARG A 270 10.52 -5.30 -20.95
C ARG A 270 9.54 -5.07 -19.78
N PRO A 271 8.22 -4.93 -20.04
CA PRO A 271 7.21 -4.88 -19.00
C PRO A 271 7.17 -6.16 -18.17
N ASN A 272 6.92 -6.02 -16.86
CA ASN A 272 6.71 -7.16 -15.98
C ASN A 272 5.24 -7.25 -15.52
N ARG A 273 4.94 -8.28 -14.72
CA ARG A 273 3.58 -8.50 -14.18
C ARG A 273 3.01 -7.29 -13.42
N ILE A 274 3.84 -6.52 -12.73
CA ILE A 274 3.38 -5.33 -11.99
C ILE A 274 3.11 -4.17 -12.95
N THR A 275 3.92 -4.03 -14.01
CA THR A 275 3.70 -3.04 -15.08
C THR A 275 2.34 -3.26 -15.77
N PHE A 276 2.04 -4.51 -16.15
CA PHE A 276 0.76 -4.86 -16.75
C PHE A 276 -0.43 -4.62 -15.82
N LEU A 277 -0.29 -4.98 -14.54
CA LEU A 277 -1.30 -4.66 -13.54
C LEU A 277 -1.56 -3.16 -13.45
N GLY A 278 -0.50 -2.34 -13.43
CA GLY A 278 -0.62 -0.87 -13.41
C GLY A 278 -1.36 -0.31 -14.63
N ALA A 279 -1.05 -0.79 -15.82
CA ALA A 279 -1.73 -0.36 -17.05
C ALA A 279 -3.20 -0.79 -17.09
N LEU A 280 -3.53 -2.04 -16.73
CA LEU A 280 -4.91 -2.51 -16.64
C LEU A 280 -5.72 -1.76 -15.57
N TYR A 281 -5.08 -1.45 -14.45
CA TYR A 281 -5.68 -0.64 -13.39
C TYR A 281 -6.01 0.78 -13.90
N ALA A 282 -5.10 1.38 -14.66
CA ALA A 282 -5.32 2.67 -15.30
C ALA A 282 -6.46 2.63 -16.33
N CYS A 283 -6.53 1.58 -17.16
CA CYS A 283 -7.66 1.37 -18.07
C CYS A 283 -8.98 1.21 -17.32
N SER A 284 -9.00 0.42 -16.23
CA SER A 284 -10.20 0.21 -15.43
C SER A 284 -10.78 1.53 -14.97
N HIS A 285 -9.95 2.41 -14.40
CA HIS A 285 -10.40 3.69 -13.86
C HIS A 285 -10.77 4.73 -14.93
N ALA A 286 -10.16 4.65 -16.11
CA ALA A 286 -10.48 5.54 -17.23
C ALA A 286 -11.58 4.99 -18.17
N GLY A 287 -12.11 3.78 -17.93
CA GLY A 287 -13.15 3.18 -18.77
C GLY A 287 -12.65 2.73 -20.15
N LEU A 288 -11.35 2.48 -20.31
CA LEU A 288 -10.73 2.16 -21.60
C LEU A 288 -10.80 0.65 -21.92
N VAL A 289 -12.00 0.15 -22.23
CA VAL A 289 -12.28 -1.30 -22.44
C VAL A 289 -11.41 -1.91 -23.54
N GLN A 290 -11.32 -1.26 -24.71
CA GLN A 290 -10.57 -1.78 -25.86
C GLN A 290 -9.07 -1.87 -25.55
N GLU A 291 -8.51 -0.82 -24.95
CA GLU A 291 -7.10 -0.79 -24.56
C GLU A 291 -6.77 -1.80 -23.47
N ALA A 292 -7.67 -2.02 -22.51
CA ALA A 292 -7.46 -3.06 -21.51
C ALA A 292 -7.37 -4.45 -22.13
N TRP A 293 -8.21 -4.77 -23.11
CA TRP A 293 -8.09 -6.02 -23.86
C TRP A 293 -6.78 -6.11 -24.66
N ARG A 294 -6.33 -5.01 -25.29
CA ARG A 294 -5.01 -4.95 -25.94
C ARG A 294 -3.89 -5.29 -24.95
N ILE A 295 -3.86 -4.61 -23.80
CA ILE A 295 -2.85 -4.80 -22.75
C ILE A 295 -2.90 -6.22 -22.16
N PHE A 296 -4.09 -6.75 -21.87
CA PHE A 296 -4.27 -8.09 -21.31
C PHE A 296 -3.80 -9.18 -22.30
N ASN A 297 -4.21 -9.08 -23.57
CA ASN A 297 -3.80 -10.03 -24.60
C ASN A 297 -2.30 -9.96 -24.87
N MET A 298 -1.71 -8.76 -24.84
CA MET A 298 -0.28 -8.58 -24.99
C MET A 298 0.50 -9.23 -23.85
N MET A 299 0.03 -9.09 -22.60
CA MET A 299 0.63 -9.75 -21.44
C MET A 299 0.75 -11.27 -21.63
N VAL A 300 -0.35 -11.90 -22.06
CA VAL A 300 -0.43 -13.36 -22.22
C VAL A 300 0.30 -13.83 -23.47
N ASN A 301 0.04 -13.20 -24.62
CA ASN A 301 0.46 -13.74 -25.92
C ASN A 301 1.87 -13.28 -26.32
N LYS A 302 2.20 -11.99 -26.13
CA LYS A 302 3.51 -11.42 -26.53
C LYS A 302 4.57 -11.65 -25.48
N TYR A 303 4.23 -11.45 -24.19
CA TYR A 303 5.20 -11.51 -23.10
C TYR A 303 5.19 -12.82 -22.32
N SER A 304 4.21 -13.70 -22.58
CA SER A 304 4.03 -14.99 -21.91
C SER A 304 3.97 -14.87 -20.39
N ILE A 305 3.35 -13.79 -19.89
CA ILE A 305 3.17 -13.54 -18.47
C ILE A 305 1.81 -14.11 -18.03
N THR A 306 1.85 -15.08 -17.11
CA THR A 306 0.63 -15.64 -16.52
C THR A 306 -0.10 -14.59 -15.67
N PRO A 307 -1.39 -14.32 -15.94
CA PRO A 307 -2.17 -13.37 -15.16
C PRO A 307 -2.36 -13.84 -13.71
N MET A 308 -2.06 -12.95 -12.75
CA MET A 308 -2.48 -13.08 -11.35
C MET A 308 -3.94 -12.65 -11.14
N MET A 309 -4.55 -13.05 -10.01
CA MET A 309 -5.93 -12.66 -9.62
C MET A 309 -6.19 -11.16 -9.79
N ALA A 310 -5.26 -10.30 -9.37
CA ALA A 310 -5.40 -8.85 -9.50
C ALA A 310 -5.60 -8.34 -10.94
N HIS A 311 -5.05 -9.01 -11.96
CA HIS A 311 -5.28 -8.64 -13.37
C HIS A 311 -6.71 -8.98 -13.79
N TYR A 312 -7.22 -10.15 -13.37
CA TYR A 312 -8.61 -10.52 -13.61
C TYR A 312 -9.55 -9.56 -12.90
N THR A 313 -9.25 -9.18 -11.65
CA THR A 313 -10.02 -8.17 -10.90
C THR A 313 -10.11 -6.86 -11.67
N CYS A 314 -9.01 -6.35 -12.24
CA CYS A 314 -9.02 -5.10 -13.02
C CYS A 314 -9.87 -5.21 -14.29
N MET A 315 -9.76 -6.32 -15.03
CA MET A 315 -10.57 -6.55 -16.24
C MET A 315 -12.06 -6.65 -15.91
N VAL A 316 -12.40 -7.39 -14.85
CA VAL A 316 -13.78 -7.56 -14.40
C VAL A 316 -14.37 -6.22 -13.92
N ASP A 317 -13.64 -5.49 -13.09
CA ASP A 317 -14.05 -4.16 -12.59
C ASP A 317 -14.32 -3.20 -13.76
N LEU A 318 -13.41 -3.17 -14.75
CA LEU A 318 -13.58 -2.36 -15.96
C LEU A 318 -14.83 -2.73 -16.76
N LEU A 319 -15.00 -4.01 -17.10
CA LEU A 319 -16.11 -4.49 -17.92
C LEU A 319 -17.46 -4.24 -17.20
N ALA A 320 -17.53 -4.55 -15.90
CA ALA A 320 -18.74 -4.37 -15.13
C ALA A 320 -19.10 -2.88 -14.97
N ARG A 321 -18.12 -2.00 -14.69
CA ARG A 321 -18.34 -0.54 -14.65
C ARG A 321 -18.80 0.02 -15.98
N SER A 322 -18.30 -0.52 -17.08
CA SER A 322 -18.66 -0.11 -18.44
C SER A 322 -20.00 -0.67 -18.92
N GLY A 323 -20.72 -1.44 -18.09
CA GLY A 323 -22.02 -2.03 -18.41
C GLY A 323 -21.93 -3.36 -19.19
N CYS A 324 -20.72 -3.85 -19.49
CA CYS A 324 -20.47 -5.10 -20.21
C CYS A 324 -20.61 -6.34 -19.30
N PHE A 325 -21.72 -6.46 -18.57
CA PHE A 325 -21.90 -7.47 -17.51
C PHE A 325 -21.82 -8.91 -18.01
N ASN A 326 -22.41 -9.22 -19.17
CA ASN A 326 -22.36 -10.57 -19.74
C ASN A 326 -20.93 -10.98 -20.10
N GLU A 327 -20.16 -10.05 -20.66
CA GLU A 327 -18.75 -10.26 -20.98
C GLU A 327 -17.91 -10.43 -19.70
N ALA A 328 -18.15 -9.57 -18.69
CA ALA A 328 -17.49 -9.67 -17.39
C ALA A 328 -17.77 -11.03 -16.71
N TYR A 329 -19.02 -11.48 -16.70
CA TYR A 329 -19.41 -12.76 -16.09
C TYR A 329 -18.82 -13.95 -16.87
N SER A 330 -18.90 -13.93 -18.21
CA SER A 330 -18.25 -14.93 -19.06
C SER A 330 -16.73 -14.97 -18.87
N PHE A 331 -16.10 -13.83 -18.59
CA PHE A 331 -14.67 -13.77 -18.29
C PHE A 331 -14.33 -14.41 -16.93
N ILE A 332 -15.18 -14.22 -15.91
CA ILE A 332 -15.08 -14.92 -14.61
C ILE A 332 -15.23 -16.44 -14.76
N GLU A 333 -16.10 -16.90 -15.66
CA GLU A 333 -16.28 -18.34 -15.89
C GLU A 333 -15.10 -18.98 -16.63
N ARG A 334 -14.40 -18.21 -17.47
CA ARG A 334 -13.27 -18.70 -18.28
C ARG A 334 -11.93 -18.62 -17.59
N MET A 335 -11.78 -17.85 -16.51
CA MET A 335 -10.47 -17.71 -15.87
C MET A 335 -10.04 -19.03 -15.19
N PRO A 336 -8.73 -19.35 -15.19
CA PRO A 336 -8.21 -20.63 -14.68
C PRO A 336 -8.11 -20.69 -13.15
N ILE A 337 -8.44 -19.60 -12.44
CA ILE A 337 -8.31 -19.47 -10.99
C ILE A 337 -9.67 -19.11 -10.41
N LYS A 338 -10.05 -19.67 -9.26
CA LYS A 338 -11.32 -19.32 -8.60
C LYS A 338 -11.36 -17.83 -8.22
N PRO A 339 -12.51 -17.16 -8.39
CA PRO A 339 -12.65 -15.74 -8.06
C PRO A 339 -12.39 -15.51 -6.58
N ASP A 340 -11.53 -14.53 -6.28
CA ASP A 340 -11.33 -14.10 -4.90
C ASP A 340 -12.43 -13.11 -4.46
N PRO A 341 -12.56 -12.86 -3.15
CA PRO A 341 -13.60 -11.96 -2.65
C PRO A 341 -13.46 -10.52 -3.15
N LYS A 342 -12.23 -10.06 -3.45
CA LYS A 342 -11.98 -8.71 -3.98
C LYS A 342 -12.58 -8.55 -5.37
N LEU A 343 -12.41 -9.55 -6.24
CA LEU A 343 -13.01 -9.58 -7.56
C LEU A 343 -14.54 -9.57 -7.49
N LEU A 344 -15.13 -10.43 -6.65
CA LEU A 344 -16.60 -10.49 -6.48
C LEU A 344 -17.16 -9.18 -5.91
N THR A 345 -16.44 -8.55 -4.97
CA THR A 345 -16.79 -7.24 -4.40
C THR A 345 -16.80 -6.15 -5.49
N ALA A 346 -15.79 -6.12 -6.37
CA ALA A 346 -15.73 -5.16 -7.47
C ALA A 346 -16.89 -5.34 -8.47
N PHE A 347 -17.20 -6.60 -8.83
CA PHE A 347 -18.33 -6.92 -9.68
C PHE A 347 -19.67 -6.52 -9.05
N LEU A 348 -19.91 -6.91 -7.79
CA LEU A 348 -21.15 -6.59 -7.08
C LEU A 348 -21.34 -5.07 -6.91
N SER A 349 -20.26 -4.34 -6.61
CA SER A 349 -20.29 -2.87 -6.54
C SER A 349 -20.74 -2.25 -7.86
N SER A 350 -20.31 -2.81 -9.00
CA SER A 350 -20.75 -2.36 -10.32
C SER A 350 -22.21 -2.72 -10.60
N CYS A 351 -22.68 -3.90 -10.15
CA CYS A 351 -24.10 -4.26 -10.23
C CYS A 351 -24.99 -3.30 -9.43
N CYS A 352 -24.53 -2.82 -8.27
CA CYS A 352 -25.24 -1.79 -7.50
C CYS A 352 -25.47 -0.52 -8.33
N SER A 353 -24.42 -0.03 -9.00
CA SER A 353 -24.49 1.21 -9.80
C SER A 353 -25.41 1.09 -11.02
N HIS A 354 -25.47 -0.08 -11.65
CA HIS A 354 -26.28 -0.34 -12.85
C HIS A 354 -27.62 -1.04 -12.57
N LYS A 355 -27.95 -1.29 -11.29
CA LYS A 355 -29.17 -1.99 -10.85
C LYS A 355 -29.40 -3.36 -11.53
N ASN A 356 -28.32 -4.10 -11.82
CA ASN A 356 -28.43 -5.43 -12.43
C ASN A 356 -28.82 -6.48 -11.38
N LEU A 357 -30.11 -6.80 -11.31
CA LEU A 357 -30.70 -7.63 -10.27
C LEU A 357 -30.18 -9.08 -10.29
N GLU A 358 -30.22 -9.71 -11.45
CA GLU A 358 -29.95 -11.14 -11.61
C GLU A 358 -28.50 -11.47 -11.23
N LEU A 359 -27.53 -10.81 -11.87
CA LEU A 359 -26.12 -11.09 -11.61
C LEU A 359 -25.68 -10.62 -10.22
N GLY A 360 -26.24 -9.52 -9.72
CA GLY A 360 -25.92 -9.01 -8.39
C GLY A 360 -26.33 -9.99 -7.27
N LYS A 361 -27.50 -10.66 -7.41
CA LYS A 361 -27.92 -11.73 -6.47
C LYS A 361 -26.94 -12.90 -6.49
N THR A 362 -26.60 -13.40 -7.68
CA THR A 362 -25.70 -14.56 -7.84
C THR A 362 -24.30 -14.28 -7.30
N VAL A 363 -23.71 -13.14 -7.66
CA VAL A 363 -22.35 -12.75 -7.23
C VAL A 363 -22.33 -12.45 -5.73
N GLY A 364 -23.37 -11.79 -5.21
CA GLY A 364 -23.49 -11.51 -3.79
C GLY A 364 -23.57 -12.74 -2.92
N GLN A 365 -24.30 -13.76 -3.35
CA GLN A 365 -24.37 -15.04 -2.65
C GLN A 365 -23.00 -15.76 -2.66
N LYS A 366 -22.31 -15.80 -3.80
CA LYS A 366 -20.94 -16.34 -3.91
C LYS A 366 -19.96 -15.59 -2.99
N LEU A 367 -20.08 -14.27 -2.86
CA LEU A 367 -19.25 -13.46 -1.98
C LEU A 367 -19.45 -13.84 -0.50
N LEU A 368 -20.71 -13.96 -0.05
CA LEU A 368 -21.02 -14.38 1.33
C LEU A 368 -20.53 -15.79 1.66
N GLU A 369 -20.58 -16.71 0.69
CA GLU A 369 -20.03 -18.06 0.83
C GLU A 369 -18.50 -18.04 0.94
N SER A 370 -17.84 -17.13 0.23
CA SER A 370 -16.37 -16.99 0.26
C SER A 370 -15.83 -16.28 1.50
N GLN A 371 -16.59 -15.35 2.08
CA GLN A 371 -16.20 -14.58 3.27
C GLN A 371 -17.34 -14.53 4.29
N PRO A 372 -17.60 -15.66 4.98
CA PRO A 372 -18.72 -15.76 5.92
C PRO A 372 -18.57 -14.87 7.17
N GLU A 373 -17.37 -14.40 7.46
CA GLU A 373 -17.01 -13.63 8.66
C GLU A 373 -16.74 -12.13 8.37
N GLU A 374 -16.70 -11.72 7.11
CA GLU A 374 -16.33 -10.34 6.74
C GLU A 374 -17.54 -9.42 6.67
N ALA A 375 -17.60 -8.42 7.55
CA ALA A 375 -18.70 -7.46 7.60
C ALA A 375 -18.93 -6.71 6.27
N GLY A 376 -17.85 -6.47 5.51
CA GLY A 376 -17.92 -5.76 4.23
C GLY A 376 -18.84 -6.43 3.21
N ALA A 377 -18.80 -7.77 3.11
CA ALA A 377 -19.61 -8.54 2.18
C ALA A 377 -21.11 -8.41 2.46
N TYR A 378 -21.50 -8.52 3.74
CA TYR A 378 -22.88 -8.32 4.19
C TYR A 378 -23.37 -6.91 3.93
N MET A 379 -22.55 -5.92 4.25
CA MET A 379 -22.91 -4.52 4.05
C MET A 379 -23.10 -4.22 2.56
N LEU A 380 -22.21 -4.70 1.69
CA LEU A 380 -22.34 -4.49 0.25
C LEU A 380 -23.59 -5.17 -0.32
N LEU A 381 -23.87 -6.42 0.08
CA LEU A 381 -25.06 -7.14 -0.38
C LEU A 381 -26.36 -6.54 0.17
N SER A 382 -26.36 -6.09 1.43
CA SER A 382 -27.50 -5.38 2.00
C SER A 382 -27.76 -4.06 1.28
N ASN A 383 -26.71 -3.32 0.92
CA ASN A 383 -26.82 -2.09 0.14
C ASN A 383 -27.36 -2.38 -1.28
N PHE A 384 -26.89 -3.45 -1.93
CA PHE A 384 -27.39 -3.89 -3.22
C PHE A 384 -28.90 -4.16 -3.18
N TYR A 385 -29.37 -4.98 -2.23
CA TYR A 385 -30.79 -5.28 -2.08
C TYR A 385 -31.64 -4.04 -1.79
N GLY A 386 -31.12 -3.10 -0.98
CA GLY A 386 -31.79 -1.82 -0.73
C GLY A 386 -31.96 -0.98 -2.00
N LEU A 387 -30.92 -0.89 -2.82
CA LEU A 387 -30.93 -0.13 -4.07
C LEU A 387 -31.92 -0.65 -5.12
N VAL A 388 -32.09 -1.98 -5.19
CA VAL A 388 -33.03 -2.63 -6.11
C VAL A 388 -34.44 -2.77 -5.53
N GLY A 389 -34.66 -2.28 -4.30
CA GLY A 389 -35.97 -2.30 -3.63
C GLY A 389 -36.37 -3.64 -3.00
N ASP A 390 -35.45 -4.61 -2.89
CA ASP A 390 -35.69 -5.92 -2.32
C ASP A 390 -35.54 -5.89 -0.78
N LEU A 391 -36.59 -5.43 -0.10
CA LEU A 391 -36.62 -5.33 1.37
C LEU A 391 -36.47 -6.69 2.07
N GLN A 392 -36.89 -7.79 1.44
CA GLN A 392 -36.74 -9.13 1.98
C GLN A 392 -35.27 -9.57 1.96
N GLY A 393 -34.57 -9.32 0.86
CA GLY A 393 -33.12 -9.53 0.74
C GLY A 393 -32.34 -8.76 1.80
N VAL A 394 -32.67 -7.48 2.02
CA VAL A 394 -32.06 -6.66 3.09
C VAL A 394 -32.27 -7.30 4.47
N ALA A 395 -33.51 -7.67 4.79
CA ALA A 395 -33.84 -8.28 6.08
C ALA A 395 -33.10 -9.61 6.30
N LYS A 396 -33.01 -10.44 5.24
CA LYS A 396 -32.30 -11.72 5.27
C LYS A 396 -30.80 -11.53 5.56
N VAL A 397 -30.13 -10.62 4.85
CA VAL A 397 -28.69 -10.37 5.04
C VAL A 397 -28.41 -9.79 6.43
N ARG A 398 -29.26 -8.89 6.94
CA ARG A 398 -29.11 -8.34 8.29
C ARG A 398 -29.33 -9.37 9.39
N ARG A 399 -30.33 -10.24 9.26
CA ARG A 399 -30.53 -11.36 10.19
C ARG A 399 -29.31 -12.27 10.20
N LEU A 400 -28.78 -12.62 9.02
CA LEU A 400 -27.58 -13.45 8.90
C LEU A 400 -26.34 -12.80 9.55
N MET A 401 -26.23 -11.48 9.46
CA MET A 401 -25.15 -10.70 10.09
C MET A 401 -25.26 -10.72 11.63
N LEU A 402 -26.48 -10.61 12.18
CA LEU A 402 -26.76 -10.72 13.61
C LEU A 402 -26.48 -12.13 14.15
N ASP A 403 -26.98 -13.16 13.45
CA ASP A 403 -26.82 -14.56 13.84
C ASP A 403 -25.34 -14.98 13.90
N ARG A 404 -24.48 -14.34 13.09
CA ARG A 404 -23.03 -14.59 13.05
C ARG A 404 -22.20 -13.60 13.89
N GLY A 405 -22.84 -12.69 14.63
CA GLY A 405 -22.16 -11.74 15.50
C GLY A 405 -21.30 -10.70 14.77
N ILE A 406 -21.53 -10.48 13.48
CA ILE A 406 -20.71 -9.63 12.62
C ILE A 406 -20.98 -8.16 12.91
N ARG A 407 -19.92 -7.37 13.17
CA ARG A 407 -20.02 -5.94 13.48
C ARG A 407 -19.56 -5.08 12.32
N LYS A 408 -20.27 -3.95 12.11
CA LYS A 408 -19.95 -2.99 11.06
C LYS A 408 -18.63 -2.27 11.35
N GLU A 409 -17.75 -2.25 10.35
CA GLU A 409 -16.51 -1.48 10.37
C GLU A 409 -16.81 0.03 10.36
N LYS A 410 -16.08 0.82 11.16
CA LYS A 410 -16.30 2.28 11.24
C LYS A 410 -15.56 2.99 10.11
N ALA A 411 -16.30 3.68 9.25
CA ALA A 411 -15.71 4.57 8.24
C ALA A 411 -15.10 5.80 8.93
N SER A 412 -13.87 6.14 8.55
CA SER A 412 -13.15 7.30 9.07
C SER A 412 -12.46 8.05 7.95
N THR A 413 -12.54 9.39 8.02
CA THR A 413 -11.83 10.30 7.12
C THR A 413 -10.97 11.22 7.95
N TRP A 414 -9.75 11.49 7.51
CA TRP A 414 -8.85 12.42 8.19
C TRP A 414 -8.28 13.47 7.23
N ILE A 415 -7.87 14.58 7.82
CA ILE A 415 -7.26 15.74 7.17
C ILE A 415 -6.09 16.22 8.03
N GLU A 416 -5.00 16.65 7.39
CA GLU A 416 -3.87 17.28 8.08
C GLU A 416 -3.93 18.81 7.91
N ILE A 417 -3.94 19.54 9.02
CA ILE A 417 -3.91 21.00 9.05
C ILE A 417 -2.84 21.42 10.06
N ASN A 418 -1.93 22.29 9.66
CA ASN A 418 -0.86 22.81 10.54
C ASN A 418 -0.06 21.72 11.27
N LYS A 419 0.24 20.59 10.60
CA LYS A 419 0.92 19.39 11.14
C LYS A 419 0.11 18.58 12.16
N THR A 420 -1.15 18.91 12.38
CA THR A 420 -2.08 18.14 13.22
C THR A 420 -3.02 17.36 12.32
N VAL A 421 -3.18 16.07 12.61
CA VAL A 421 -4.15 15.24 11.89
C VAL A 421 -5.44 15.16 12.67
N HIS A 422 -6.51 15.58 12.02
CA HIS A 422 -7.86 15.58 12.53
C HIS A 422 -8.62 14.44 11.85
N SER A 423 -9.19 13.54 12.66
CA SER A 423 -9.96 12.39 12.17
C SER A 423 -11.42 12.55 12.53
N PHE A 424 -12.29 12.14 11.61
CA PHE A 424 -13.74 12.22 11.75
C PHE A 424 -14.37 10.86 11.44
N GLN A 425 -15.40 10.52 12.21
CA GLN A 425 -16.37 9.46 11.88
C GLN A 425 -17.69 10.09 11.42
N SER A 426 -18.57 9.30 10.81
CA SER A 426 -19.90 9.80 10.45
C SER A 426 -20.66 10.23 11.70
N GLY A 427 -21.18 11.46 11.73
CA GLY A 427 -21.87 12.02 12.88
C GLY A 427 -20.96 12.46 14.03
N ASP A 428 -19.64 12.52 13.82
CA ASP A 428 -18.68 12.85 14.86
C ASP A 428 -18.83 14.30 15.35
N ARG A 429 -18.96 14.47 16.67
CA ARG A 429 -19.07 15.77 17.33
C ARG A 429 -17.96 16.01 18.36
N SER A 430 -16.96 15.14 18.43
CA SER A 430 -15.88 15.20 19.42
C SER A 430 -14.86 16.32 19.16
N HIS A 431 -14.78 16.81 17.92
CA HIS A 431 -13.82 17.86 17.54
C HIS A 431 -14.15 19.21 18.21
N PRO A 432 -13.16 19.98 18.72
CA PRO A 432 -13.41 21.28 19.36
C PRO A 432 -14.18 22.28 18.50
N LEU A 433 -13.92 22.29 17.19
CA LEU A 433 -14.61 23.14 16.20
C LEU A 433 -15.89 22.52 15.62
N SER A 434 -16.42 21.45 16.23
CA SER A 434 -17.59 20.71 15.71
C SER A 434 -18.77 21.65 15.39
N LYS A 435 -19.13 22.55 16.31
CA LYS A 435 -20.24 23.49 16.11
C LYS A 435 -20.04 24.37 14.87
N ASP A 436 -18.84 24.89 14.67
CA ASP A 436 -18.51 25.77 13.54
C ASP A 436 -18.49 25.00 12.21
N ILE A 437 -17.96 23.77 12.21
CA ILE A 437 -17.98 22.88 11.05
C ILE A 437 -19.43 22.62 10.62
N TYR A 438 -20.30 22.21 11.55
CA TYR A 438 -21.70 21.92 11.23
C TYR A 438 -22.46 23.16 10.75
N ASN A 439 -22.26 24.32 11.37
CA ASN A 439 -22.89 25.57 10.95
C ASN A 439 -22.46 25.97 9.54
N TYR A 440 -21.16 25.89 9.24
CA TYR A 440 -20.61 26.19 7.92
C TYR A 440 -21.13 25.22 6.86
N LEU A 441 -21.11 23.91 7.15
CA LEU A 441 -21.66 22.89 6.24
C LEU A 441 -23.14 23.09 5.98
N GLN A 442 -23.95 23.44 6.99
CA GLN A 442 -25.37 23.74 6.78
C GLN A 442 -25.56 24.93 5.83
N HIS A 443 -24.78 26.01 5.98
CA HIS A 443 -24.83 27.15 5.07
C HIS A 443 -24.42 26.77 3.64
N LEU A 444 -23.30 26.06 3.51
CA LEU A 444 -22.79 25.58 2.24
C LEU A 444 -23.79 24.67 1.52
N PHE A 445 -24.38 23.71 2.24
CA PHE A 445 -25.37 22.79 1.66
C PHE A 445 -26.64 23.50 1.19
N ARG A 446 -27.10 24.54 1.90
CA ARG A 446 -28.20 25.39 1.40
C ARG A 446 -27.84 26.04 0.06
N LYS A 447 -26.63 26.59 -0.06
CA LYS A 447 -26.12 27.16 -1.32
C LYS A 447 -26.03 26.11 -2.43
N LEU A 448 -25.55 24.90 -2.12
CA LEU A 448 -25.48 23.80 -3.08
C LEU A 448 -26.88 23.35 -3.56
N LYS A 449 -27.86 23.24 -2.66
CA LYS A 449 -29.24 22.88 -3.01
C LYS A 449 -29.89 23.89 -3.97
N ILE A 450 -29.66 25.18 -3.74
CA ILE A 450 -30.13 26.24 -4.65
C ILE A 450 -29.54 26.05 -6.05
N ASN A 451 -28.31 25.55 -6.14
CA ASN A 451 -27.62 25.26 -7.41
C ASN A 451 -27.94 23.86 -7.98
N GLY A 452 -29.02 23.21 -7.52
CA GLY A 452 -29.52 21.95 -8.09
C GLY A 452 -28.97 20.67 -7.46
N TYR A 453 -28.24 20.75 -6.35
CA TYR A 453 -27.80 19.56 -5.61
C TYR A 453 -28.98 18.89 -4.88
N VAL A 454 -29.16 17.59 -5.09
CA VAL A 454 -30.13 16.75 -4.37
C VAL A 454 -29.36 15.69 -3.58
N PRO A 455 -29.44 15.68 -2.24
CA PRO A 455 -28.80 14.65 -1.42
C PRO A 455 -29.30 13.26 -1.78
N ASN A 456 -28.39 12.31 -1.95
CA ASN A 456 -28.76 10.93 -2.17
C ASN A 456 -29.07 10.24 -0.82
N THR A 457 -30.34 10.25 -0.43
CA THR A 457 -30.85 9.60 0.80
C THR A 457 -31.12 8.11 0.62
N SER A 458 -30.98 7.54 -0.60
CA SER A 458 -31.32 6.14 -0.88
C SER A 458 -30.49 5.14 -0.08
N MET A 459 -29.34 5.56 0.43
CA MET A 459 -28.42 4.76 1.24
C MET A 459 -28.71 4.85 2.74
N VAL A 460 -29.58 5.77 3.17
CA VAL A 460 -29.98 5.93 4.57
C VAL A 460 -31.20 5.04 4.84
N MET A 461 -30.91 3.81 5.26
CA MET A 461 -31.90 2.77 5.50
C MET A 461 -32.54 2.83 6.90
N GLN A 462 -32.30 3.91 7.65
CA GLN A 462 -32.97 4.14 8.94
C GLN A 462 -34.40 4.58 8.65
N ASN A 463 -35.38 4.03 9.38
CA ASN A 463 -36.79 4.41 9.24
C ASN A 463 -37.04 5.74 9.95
N VAL A 464 -36.46 6.79 9.37
CA VAL A 464 -36.58 8.18 9.80
C VAL A 464 -37.14 9.00 8.64
N ASP A 465 -37.69 10.16 8.94
CA ASP A 465 -38.17 11.09 7.92
C ASP A 465 -37.04 11.55 6.99
N GLU A 466 -37.38 12.02 5.79
CA GLU A 466 -36.39 12.43 4.78
C GLU A 466 -35.48 13.57 5.26
N GLN A 467 -35.96 14.47 6.11
CA GLN A 467 -35.14 15.55 6.64
C GLN A 467 -34.04 14.99 7.55
N THR A 468 -34.37 14.05 8.44
CA THR A 468 -33.39 13.33 9.24
C THR A 468 -32.40 12.53 8.38
N LYS A 469 -32.84 11.93 7.26
CA LYS A 469 -31.93 11.24 6.32
C LYS A 469 -30.93 12.20 5.69
N GLU A 470 -31.37 13.39 5.29
CA GLU A 470 -30.47 14.40 4.76
C GLU A 470 -29.43 14.86 5.79
N GLU A 471 -29.81 15.02 7.05
CA GLU A 471 -28.88 15.37 8.13
C GLU A 471 -27.80 14.30 8.33
N ILE A 472 -28.19 13.02 8.25
CA ILE A 472 -27.25 11.90 8.31
C ILE A 472 -26.25 11.97 7.15
N VAL A 473 -26.74 12.21 5.93
CA VAL A 473 -25.90 12.35 4.73
C VAL A 473 -24.95 13.55 4.85
N LEU A 474 -25.40 14.66 5.44
CA LEU A 474 -24.56 15.84 5.69
C LEU A 474 -23.46 15.54 6.72
N SER A 475 -23.72 14.63 7.66
CA SER A 475 -22.79 14.24 8.71
C SER A 475 -21.73 13.21 8.30
N HIS A 476 -21.62 12.87 7.01
CA HIS A 476 -20.56 11.96 6.53
C HIS A 476 -19.17 12.49 6.85
N SER A 477 -18.26 11.59 7.22
CA SER A 477 -16.89 11.93 7.65
C SER A 477 -16.12 12.78 6.63
N GLU A 478 -16.32 12.56 5.34
CA GLU A 478 -15.68 13.33 4.27
C GLU A 478 -16.08 14.80 4.30
N LYS A 479 -17.38 15.06 4.51
CA LYS A 479 -17.93 16.43 4.55
C LYS A 479 -17.43 17.16 5.79
N LEU A 480 -17.34 16.48 6.93
CA LEU A 480 -16.77 17.05 8.15
C LEU A 480 -15.29 17.41 7.96
N ALA A 481 -14.49 16.52 7.36
CA ALA A 481 -13.08 16.78 7.08
C ALA A 481 -12.89 17.94 6.09
N ILE A 482 -13.68 17.99 5.00
CA ILE A 482 -13.66 19.10 4.04
C ILE A 482 -14.10 20.40 4.72
N GLY A 483 -15.16 20.35 5.54
CA GLY A 483 -15.66 21.49 6.30
C GLY A 483 -14.59 22.09 7.22
N LEU A 484 -13.87 21.25 7.98
CA LEU A 484 -12.71 21.68 8.76
C LEU A 484 -11.63 22.32 7.86
N GLY A 485 -11.30 21.67 6.75
CA GLY A 485 -10.34 22.21 5.78
C GLY A 485 -10.72 23.60 5.26
N LEU A 486 -12.01 23.82 4.96
CA LEU A 486 -12.52 25.10 4.47
C LEU A 486 -12.45 26.21 5.52
N ILE A 487 -12.84 25.93 6.77
CA ILE A 487 -12.85 26.95 7.83
C ILE A 487 -11.45 27.25 8.39
N SER A 488 -10.53 26.29 8.34
CA SER A 488 -9.23 26.39 9.03
C SER A 488 -8.06 26.71 8.10
N THR A 489 -8.27 26.91 6.79
CA THR A 489 -7.19 27.25 5.85
C THR A 489 -7.56 28.43 4.93
N PRO A 490 -6.57 29.23 4.48
CA PRO A 490 -6.84 30.39 3.63
C PRO A 490 -7.52 30.03 2.30
N PRO A 491 -8.32 30.95 1.72
CA PRO A 491 -8.89 30.79 0.37
C PRO A 491 -7.82 30.42 -0.67
N GLY A 492 -8.18 29.55 -1.62
CA GLY A 492 -7.27 29.03 -2.65
C GLY A 492 -6.31 27.93 -2.20
N THR A 493 -6.21 27.62 -0.89
CA THR A 493 -5.37 26.50 -0.42
C THR A 493 -5.95 25.17 -0.94
N ARG A 494 -5.11 24.22 -1.38
CA ARG A 494 -5.58 22.87 -1.73
C ARG A 494 -5.98 22.09 -0.48
N ILE A 495 -7.14 21.43 -0.51
CA ILE A 495 -7.60 20.55 0.59
C ILE A 495 -7.28 19.11 0.23
N VAL A 496 -6.66 18.35 1.15
CA VAL A 496 -6.39 16.92 0.97
C VAL A 496 -7.04 16.14 2.10
N ILE A 497 -7.95 15.23 1.76
CA ILE A 497 -8.58 14.30 2.72
C ILE A 497 -8.21 12.86 2.36
N VAL A 498 -8.11 12.00 3.37
CA VAL A 498 -7.87 10.57 3.19
C VAL A 498 -8.94 9.77 3.92
N LYS A 499 -9.49 8.76 3.26
CA LYS A 499 -10.53 7.88 3.79
C LYS A 499 -10.07 6.42 3.77
N ASN A 500 -10.36 5.69 4.85
CA ASN A 500 -10.01 4.27 4.97
C ASN A 500 -10.86 3.34 4.08
N LEU A 501 -12.02 3.81 3.62
CA LEU A 501 -12.97 3.10 2.76
C LEU A 501 -13.22 3.90 1.47
N ARG A 502 -13.90 3.29 0.48
CA ARG A 502 -14.33 4.00 -0.74
C ARG A 502 -15.23 5.18 -0.37
N VAL A 503 -14.99 6.33 -1.01
CA VAL A 503 -15.86 7.52 -0.88
C VAL A 503 -17.22 7.19 -1.50
N CYS A 504 -18.33 7.50 -0.82
CA CYS A 504 -19.65 7.19 -1.34
C CYS A 504 -20.04 8.13 -2.50
N ALA A 505 -20.99 7.71 -3.34
CA ALA A 505 -21.40 8.45 -4.54
C ALA A 505 -21.82 9.89 -4.22
N ASP A 506 -22.59 10.07 -3.15
CA ASP A 506 -23.04 11.39 -2.69
C ASP A 506 -21.87 12.29 -2.29
N CYS A 507 -20.96 11.79 -1.45
CA CYS A 507 -19.76 12.53 -1.05
C CYS A 507 -18.88 12.89 -2.25
N HIS A 508 -18.76 12.00 -3.24
CA HIS A 508 -18.00 12.26 -4.46
C HIS A 508 -18.61 13.43 -5.26
N VAL A 509 -19.92 13.40 -5.51
CA VAL A 509 -20.64 14.47 -6.22
C VAL A 509 -20.54 15.80 -5.47
N VAL A 510 -20.82 15.77 -4.15
CA VAL A 510 -20.74 16.97 -3.30
C VAL A 510 -19.35 17.56 -3.31
N THR A 511 -18.29 16.76 -3.24
CA THR A 511 -16.91 17.26 -3.20
C THR A 511 -16.58 18.06 -4.47
N GLY A 512 -17.03 17.60 -5.64
CA GLY A 512 -16.93 18.36 -6.88
C GLY A 512 -17.68 19.69 -6.80
N LEU A 513 -18.94 19.67 -6.35
CA LEU A 513 -19.75 20.88 -6.22
C LEU A 513 -19.15 21.90 -5.22
N ILE A 514 -18.59 21.43 -4.11
CA ILE A 514 -17.86 22.28 -3.15
C ILE A 514 -16.64 22.89 -3.83
N SER A 515 -15.84 22.11 -4.54
CA SER A 515 -14.66 22.61 -5.28
C SER A 515 -15.03 23.76 -6.22
N LYS A 516 -16.12 23.62 -6.99
CA LYS A 516 -16.65 24.69 -7.85
C LYS A 516 -17.14 25.91 -7.08
N THR A 517 -17.86 25.68 -5.98
CA THR A 517 -18.55 26.74 -5.22
C THR A 517 -17.61 27.60 -4.41
N GLU A 518 -16.55 26.99 -3.86
CA GLU A 518 -15.53 27.65 -3.04
C GLU A 518 -14.28 28.04 -3.85
N GLY A 519 -14.18 27.64 -5.12
CA GLY A 519 -13.03 27.93 -5.98
C GLY A 519 -11.74 27.29 -5.48
N ARG A 520 -11.82 26.07 -4.93
CA ARG A 520 -10.68 25.36 -4.32
C ARG A 520 -10.48 23.99 -4.94
N GLU A 521 -9.22 23.63 -5.14
CA GLU A 521 -8.84 22.25 -5.47
C GLU A 521 -9.02 21.37 -4.22
N ILE A 522 -9.78 20.29 -4.36
CA ILE A 522 -9.98 19.29 -3.30
C ILE A 522 -9.48 17.96 -3.82
N VAL A 523 -8.65 17.29 -3.02
CA VAL A 523 -8.11 15.98 -3.35
C VAL A 523 -8.54 14.98 -2.30
N ALA A 524 -9.36 14.03 -2.70
CA ALA A 524 -9.81 12.95 -1.83
C ALA A 524 -9.08 11.67 -2.21
N ARG A 525 -8.29 11.12 -1.28
CA ARG A 525 -7.71 9.78 -1.39
C ARG A 525 -8.64 8.79 -0.70
N ASP A 526 -9.20 7.86 -1.44
CA ASP A 526 -9.92 6.73 -0.85
C ASP A 526 -9.00 5.49 -0.73
N SER A 527 -9.54 4.35 -0.31
CA SER A 527 -8.77 3.10 -0.18
C SER A 527 -8.19 2.59 -1.50
N SER A 528 -8.64 3.11 -2.63
CA SER A 528 -8.25 2.68 -3.97
C SER A 528 -7.45 3.74 -4.74
N ARG A 529 -7.90 5.00 -4.77
CA ARG A 529 -7.39 6.02 -5.70
C ARG A 529 -7.50 7.46 -5.17
N PHE A 530 -6.93 8.37 -5.94
CA PHE A 530 -7.12 9.81 -5.76
C PHE A 530 -8.22 10.33 -6.67
N HIS A 531 -9.00 11.25 -6.13
CA HIS A 531 -9.99 12.02 -6.84
C HIS A 531 -9.59 13.48 -6.74
N HIS A 532 -9.17 14.07 -7.86
CA HIS A 532 -8.83 15.49 -7.93
C HIS A 532 -10.04 16.26 -8.42
N PHE A 533 -10.62 17.05 -7.53
CA PHE A 533 -11.76 17.90 -7.82
C PHE A 533 -11.29 19.31 -8.10
N LYS A 534 -11.59 19.80 -9.31
CA LYS A 534 -11.32 21.16 -9.75
C LYS A 534 -12.48 21.66 -10.61
N ASP A 535 -13.00 22.83 -10.26
CA ASP A 535 -14.08 23.50 -10.99
C ASP A 535 -15.35 22.64 -11.20
N GLY A 536 -15.61 21.72 -10.26
CA GLY A 536 -16.78 20.82 -10.32
C GLY A 536 -16.51 19.47 -10.98
N LEU A 537 -15.34 19.28 -11.58
CA LEU A 537 -14.96 18.07 -12.29
C LEU A 537 -14.00 17.23 -11.46
N CYS A 538 -14.16 15.92 -11.52
CA CYS A 538 -13.23 14.97 -10.92
C CYS A 538 -12.29 14.40 -11.99
N SER A 539 -11.03 14.15 -11.66
CA SER A 539 -10.05 13.49 -12.54
C SER A 539 -10.46 12.09 -13.01
N CYS A 540 -11.45 11.46 -12.36
CA CYS A 540 -12.01 10.17 -12.79
C CYS A 540 -13.07 10.28 -13.92
N GLY A 541 -13.40 11.49 -14.40
CA GLY A 541 -14.39 11.69 -15.46
C GLY A 541 -15.81 11.24 -15.08
N ASN A 542 -16.15 11.28 -13.78
CA ASN A 542 -17.39 10.74 -13.20
C ASN A 542 -17.57 9.21 -13.35
N HIS A 543 -16.53 8.48 -13.72
CA HIS A 543 -16.49 7.03 -13.58
C HIS A 543 -16.17 6.65 -12.12
N TRP A 544 -17.10 7.00 -11.22
CA TRP A 544 -17.04 6.76 -9.77
C TRP A 544 -17.01 5.27 -9.42
#